data_AF-L8LUD4-F1
#
_entry.id   AF-L8LUD4-F1
#
_cell.length_a   1.000
_cell.length_b   1.000
_cell.length_c   1.000
_cell.angle_alpha   90.00
_cell.angle_beta   90.00
_cell.angle_gamma   90.00
#
_symmetry.space_group_name_H-M   'P 1'
#
loop_
_entity.id
_entity.type
_entity.pdbx_description
1 polymer ?
#
loop_
_entity_poly.entity_id
_entity_poly.type
_entity_poly.pdbx_seq_one_letter_code
_entity_poly.pdbx_strand_id
1 'polypeptide(L)'
;MNSQPHPDTEEIIVNCAVITVSDTRNPDTDKSGQIIQKSLTELNHQIVAYDIVKDEPIAIKVKIIDLAANPRLDVLIFNGGTGIAPRDTTYDAISSLLEKTLPGFGELFRYLSYQDIGSRAIASRATAGVYRNKLIFSLPGSSNAVKLAMSELILPEITHLVQQLKS
;
A
#
# COMPACT_ATOMS: atom_id res chain seq x y z
N MET A 1 -20.08 -12.83 5.33
CA MET A 1 -19.88 -13.05 6.78
C MET A 1 -18.83 -12.05 7.21
N ASN A 2 -19.18 -11.08 8.07
CA ASN A 2 -18.22 -10.12 8.64
C ASN A 2 -17.48 -10.80 9.79
N SER A 3 -16.53 -11.67 9.48
CA SER A 3 -15.59 -12.19 10.46
C SER A 3 -14.28 -11.44 10.29
N GLN A 4 -14.00 -10.51 11.19
CA GLN A 4 -12.62 -10.06 11.43
C GLN A 4 -11.79 -11.34 11.71
N PRO A 5 -10.71 -11.62 10.95
CA PRO A 5 -10.01 -12.89 11.07
C PRO A 5 -9.39 -13.11 12.45
N HIS A 6 -9.10 -12.04 13.19
CA HIS A 6 -8.75 -12.06 14.60
C HIS A 6 -9.27 -10.79 15.30
N PRO A 7 -9.87 -10.89 16.50
CA PRO A 7 -10.17 -9.71 17.29
C PRO A 7 -8.86 -9.15 17.87
N ASP A 8 -8.43 -7.99 17.36
CA ASP A 8 -7.34 -7.24 17.99
C ASP A 8 -7.78 -6.81 19.39
N THR A 9 -6.94 -7.09 20.39
CA THR A 9 -7.27 -6.85 21.80
C THR A 9 -7.13 -5.38 22.21
N GLU A 10 -6.45 -4.56 21.39
CA GLU A 10 -6.27 -3.13 21.58
C GLU A 10 -6.36 -2.40 20.24
N GLU A 11 -7.23 -1.39 20.13
CA GLU A 11 -7.24 -0.45 19.02
C GLU A 11 -6.02 0.46 19.11
N ILE A 12 -4.97 0.17 18.34
CA ILE A 12 -3.82 1.07 18.20
C ILE A 12 -3.98 2.01 17.02
N ILE A 13 -3.51 3.24 17.19
CA ILE A 13 -3.42 4.21 16.10
C ILE A 13 -2.16 3.92 15.27
N VAL A 14 -2.35 3.52 14.01
CA VAL A 14 -1.26 3.28 13.07
C VAL A 14 -0.86 4.58 12.37
N ASN A 15 0.44 4.87 12.34
CA ASN A 15 0.98 6.03 11.64
C ASN A 15 1.40 5.65 10.22
N CYS A 16 0.73 6.25 9.24
CA CYS A 16 0.83 5.89 7.83
C CYS A 16 1.48 7.00 6.99
N ALA A 17 2.21 6.58 5.96
CA ALA A 17 2.59 7.42 4.83
C ALA A 17 1.81 6.98 3.58
N VAL A 18 1.27 7.94 2.82
CA VAL A 18 0.56 7.67 1.56
C VAL A 18 1.33 8.30 0.42
N ILE A 19 1.83 7.47 -0.50
CA ILE A 19 2.65 7.92 -1.63
C ILE A 19 1.97 7.56 -2.94
N THR A 20 1.71 8.56 -3.77
CA THR A 20 1.19 8.35 -5.12
C THR A 20 2.35 8.41 -6.10
N VAL A 21 2.52 7.35 -6.90
CA VAL A 21 3.50 7.30 -7.98
C VAL A 21 2.80 7.67 -9.29
N SER A 22 3.11 8.86 -9.82
CA SER A 22 2.53 9.34 -11.06
C SER A 22 3.30 10.51 -11.68
N ASP A 23 3.41 10.50 -13.01
CA ASP A 23 4.01 11.61 -13.75
C ASP A 23 3.04 12.77 -14.00
N THR A 24 1.74 12.54 -13.88
CA THR A 24 0.70 13.49 -14.32
C THR A 24 -0.22 13.97 -13.20
N ARG A 25 -0.27 13.27 -12.07
CA ARG A 25 -1.12 13.66 -10.94
C ARG A 25 -0.54 14.85 -10.18
N ASN A 26 -1.45 15.56 -9.55
CA ASN A 26 -1.21 16.59 -8.54
C ASN A 26 -2.20 16.35 -7.37
N PRO A 27 -2.07 17.06 -6.24
CA PRO A 27 -2.93 16.82 -5.06
C PRO A 27 -4.43 16.90 -5.36
N ASP A 28 -4.86 17.79 -6.26
CA ASP A 28 -6.27 17.96 -6.62
C ASP A 28 -6.82 16.79 -7.45
N THR A 29 -5.96 16.16 -8.25
CA THR A 29 -6.35 15.09 -9.19
C THR A 29 -6.03 13.69 -8.68
N ASP A 30 -5.33 13.58 -7.55
CA ASP A 30 -4.93 12.33 -6.92
C ASP A 30 -6.08 11.64 -6.16
N LYS A 31 -7.06 11.16 -6.92
CA LYS A 31 -8.23 10.47 -6.37
C LYS A 31 -7.85 9.22 -5.56
N SER A 32 -6.82 8.49 -5.99
CA SER A 32 -6.41 7.23 -5.35
C SER A 32 -5.70 7.49 -4.02
N GLY A 33 -4.77 8.45 -3.96
CA GLY A 33 -4.18 8.90 -2.71
C GLY A 33 -5.20 9.49 -1.75
N GLN A 34 -6.17 10.26 -2.25
CA GLN A 34 -7.28 10.79 -1.43
C GLN A 34 -8.16 9.68 -0.84
N ILE A 35 -8.45 8.61 -1.59
CA ILE A 35 -9.20 7.44 -1.09
C ILE A 35 -8.43 6.78 0.06
N ILE A 36 -7.14 6.52 -0.11
CA ILE A 36 -6.31 5.88 0.93
C ILE A 36 -6.33 6.73 2.20
N GLN A 37 -6.07 8.04 2.06
CA GLN A 37 -6.06 8.97 3.19
C GLN A 37 -7.41 8.98 3.92
N LYS A 38 -8.52 9.11 3.18
CA LYS A 38 -9.86 9.08 3.75
C LYS A 38 -10.12 7.79 4.52
N SER A 39 -9.87 6.64 3.89
CA SER A 39 -10.12 5.33 4.51
C SER A 39 -9.30 5.09 5.78
N LEU A 40 -8.06 5.57 5.84
CA LEU A 40 -7.24 5.52 7.05
C LEU A 40 -7.81 6.41 8.16
N THR A 41 -8.17 7.66 7.83
CA THR A 41 -8.70 8.61 8.82
C THR A 41 -10.07 8.21 9.37
N GLU A 42 -10.91 7.55 8.56
CA GLU A 42 -12.21 7.03 9.00
C GLU A 42 -12.08 5.96 10.09
N LEU A 43 -10.92 5.29 10.17
CA LEU A 43 -10.58 4.33 11.22
C LEU A 43 -9.57 4.90 12.24
N ASN A 44 -9.50 6.23 12.37
CA ASN A 44 -8.66 6.96 13.33
C ASN A 44 -7.14 6.79 13.17
N HIS A 45 -6.66 6.15 12.09
CA HIS A 45 -5.24 6.09 11.77
C HIS A 45 -4.72 7.46 11.33
N GLN A 46 -3.42 7.70 11.53
CA GLN A 46 -2.81 9.01 11.29
C GLN A 46 -2.04 9.01 9.98
N ILE A 47 -2.19 10.09 9.20
CA ILE A 47 -1.37 10.33 8.01
C ILE A 47 -0.21 11.23 8.41
N VAL A 48 0.97 10.64 8.59
CA VAL A 48 2.18 11.38 9.00
C VAL A 48 2.93 11.94 7.80
N ALA A 49 2.72 11.36 6.61
CA ALA A 49 3.29 11.86 5.36
C ALA A 49 2.36 11.59 4.18
N TYR A 50 2.27 12.55 3.27
CA TYR A 50 1.67 12.41 1.95
C TYR A 50 2.59 13.03 0.91
N ASP A 51 2.80 12.35 -0.22
CA ASP A 51 3.60 12.88 -1.31
C ASP A 51 3.20 12.27 -2.66
N ILE A 52 3.52 12.98 -3.75
CA ILE A 52 3.41 12.49 -5.12
C ILE A 52 4.80 12.44 -5.73
N VAL A 53 5.25 11.25 -6.14
CA VAL A 53 6.56 11.04 -6.77
C VAL A 53 6.42 10.61 -8.21
N LYS A 54 7.42 10.88 -9.04
CA LYS A 54 7.50 10.40 -10.43
C LYS A 54 7.70 8.89 -10.47
N ASP A 55 7.28 8.25 -11.56
CA ASP A 55 7.44 6.80 -11.77
C ASP A 55 8.88 6.46 -12.20
N GLU A 56 9.80 6.74 -11.27
CA GLU A 56 11.22 6.56 -11.46
C GLU A 56 11.76 5.64 -10.36
N PRO A 57 12.41 4.50 -10.69
CA PRO A 57 12.82 3.51 -9.70
C PRO A 57 13.67 4.10 -8.58
N ILE A 58 14.58 5.01 -8.90
CA ILE A 58 15.46 5.65 -7.92
C ILE A 58 14.66 6.58 -7.00
N ALA A 59 13.74 7.37 -7.54
CA ALA A 59 12.91 8.27 -6.74
C ALA A 59 12.03 7.49 -5.75
N ILE A 60 11.45 6.38 -6.20
CA ILE A 60 10.63 5.49 -5.36
C ILE A 60 11.49 4.88 -4.24
N LYS A 61 12.68 4.35 -4.56
CA LYS A 61 13.59 3.75 -3.58
C LYS A 61 14.09 4.78 -2.54
N VAL A 62 14.49 5.96 -2.98
CA VAL A 62 14.90 7.05 -2.08
C VAL A 62 13.76 7.44 -1.15
N LYS A 63 12.55 7.60 -1.69
CA LYS A 63 11.36 7.91 -0.87
C LYS A 63 11.09 6.85 0.20
N ILE A 64 11.22 5.56 -0.13
CA ILE A 64 11.07 4.47 0.83
C ILE A 64 12.14 4.55 1.92
N ILE A 65 13.40 4.75 1.56
CA ILE A 65 14.52 4.84 2.50
C ILE A 65 14.31 6.02 3.47
N ASP A 66 13.94 7.19 2.94
CA ASP A 66 13.72 8.40 3.72
C ASP A 66 12.55 8.23 4.71
N LEU A 67 11.42 7.69 4.23
CA LEU A 67 10.25 7.44 5.08
C LEU A 67 10.54 6.35 6.12
N ALA A 68 11.27 5.30 5.76
CA ALA A 68 11.63 4.23 6.69
C ALA A 68 12.56 4.71 7.82
N ALA A 69 13.32 5.78 7.60
CA ALA A 69 14.15 6.41 8.64
C ALA A 69 13.33 7.17 9.71
N ASN A 70 12.06 7.47 9.45
CA ASN A 70 11.20 8.16 10.42
C ASN A 70 10.70 7.17 11.49
N PRO A 71 11.09 7.33 12.77
CA PRO A 71 10.70 6.41 13.84
C PRO A 71 9.19 6.45 14.14
N ARG A 72 8.48 7.51 13.74
CA ARG A 72 7.04 7.66 13.94
C ARG A 72 6.19 6.94 12.91
N LEU A 73 6.75 6.51 11.78
CA LEU A 73 6.00 5.79 10.76
C LEU A 73 5.94 4.30 11.08
N ASP A 74 4.79 3.69 10.82
CA ASP A 74 4.56 2.24 10.96
C ASP A 74 4.37 1.61 9.57
N VAL A 75 3.60 2.26 8.70
CA VAL A 75 3.14 1.72 7.41
C VAL A 75 3.35 2.73 6.28
N LEU A 76 3.82 2.27 5.13
CA LEU A 76 3.91 3.04 3.90
C LEU A 76 2.99 2.41 2.84
N ILE A 77 2.09 3.19 2.26
CA ILE A 77 1.16 2.73 1.22
C ILE A 77 1.46 3.50 -0.07
N PHE A 78 1.93 2.77 -1.07
CA PHE A 78 2.19 3.28 -2.42
C PHE A 78 1.02 2.93 -3.34
N ASN A 79 0.66 3.83 -4.25
CA ASN A 79 -0.28 3.54 -5.33
C ASN A 79 0.20 4.10 -6.67
N GLY A 80 0.00 3.35 -7.76
CA GLY A 80 0.40 3.75 -9.11
C GLY A 80 1.72 3.14 -9.58
N GLY A 81 1.95 3.20 -10.91
CA GLY A 81 3.18 2.73 -11.54
C GLY A 81 3.43 1.21 -11.51
N THR A 82 2.39 0.37 -11.36
CA THR A 82 2.60 -1.08 -11.11
C THR A 82 2.35 -2.02 -12.28
N GLY A 83 1.64 -1.62 -13.33
CA GLY A 83 1.35 -2.47 -14.50
C GLY A 83 2.57 -2.85 -15.35
N ILE A 84 2.35 -3.14 -16.64
CA ILE A 84 3.32 -3.90 -17.46
C ILE A 84 4.03 -3.10 -18.57
N ALA A 85 3.61 -1.86 -18.86
CA ALA A 85 4.31 -1.06 -19.86
C ALA A 85 5.65 -0.53 -19.28
N PRO A 86 6.65 -0.21 -20.11
CA PRO A 86 8.04 0.01 -19.68
C PRO A 86 8.27 1.05 -18.58
N ARG A 87 7.39 2.06 -18.50
CA ARG A 87 7.42 3.09 -17.45
C ARG A 87 6.93 2.64 -16.07
N ASP A 88 6.18 1.55 -15.94
CA ASP A 88 5.63 1.14 -14.64
C ASP A 88 6.72 0.40 -13.87
N THR A 89 7.34 1.12 -12.93
CA THR A 89 8.51 0.60 -12.22
C THR A 89 8.27 0.39 -10.73
N THR A 90 7.17 0.87 -10.18
CA THR A 90 6.85 0.84 -8.75
C THR A 90 6.95 -0.56 -8.15
N TYR A 91 6.33 -1.55 -8.78
CA TYR A 91 6.34 -2.92 -8.24
C TYR A 91 7.76 -3.48 -8.15
N ASP A 92 8.58 -3.34 -9.20
CA ASP A 92 9.93 -3.90 -9.19
C ASP A 92 10.84 -3.13 -8.22
N ALA A 93 10.70 -1.79 -8.19
CA ALA A 93 11.44 -0.93 -7.28
C ALA A 93 11.17 -1.29 -5.80
N ILE A 94 9.89 -1.41 -5.42
CA ILE A 94 9.49 -1.79 -4.05
C ILE A 94 9.89 -3.23 -3.76
N SER A 95 9.53 -4.19 -4.63
CA SER A 95 9.80 -5.61 -4.40
C SER A 95 11.29 -5.90 -4.21
N SER A 96 12.17 -5.18 -4.92
CA SER A 96 13.63 -5.32 -4.76
C SER A 96 14.19 -4.81 -3.44
N LEU A 97 13.43 -4.01 -2.69
CA LEU A 97 13.85 -3.47 -1.39
C LEU A 97 13.34 -4.27 -0.19
N LEU A 98 12.25 -5.04 -0.35
CA LEU A 98 11.64 -5.75 0.78
C LEU A 98 12.62 -6.77 1.38
N GLU A 99 12.81 -6.70 2.71
CA GLU A 99 13.61 -7.67 3.47
C GLU A 99 12.83 -8.96 3.73
N LYS A 100 11.51 -8.84 3.88
CA LYS A 100 10.58 -9.97 4.01
C LYS A 100 9.32 -9.69 3.22
N THR A 101 9.10 -10.46 2.16
CA THR A 101 7.88 -10.35 1.34
C THR A 101 6.69 -11.00 2.04
N LEU A 102 5.52 -10.39 1.87
CA LEU A 102 4.20 -10.93 2.26
C LEU A 102 3.49 -11.41 0.97
N PRO A 103 3.86 -12.58 0.39
CA PRO A 103 3.36 -12.99 -0.93
C PRO A 103 1.84 -13.11 -0.99
N GLY A 104 1.22 -13.53 0.12
CA GLY A 104 -0.23 -13.66 0.25
C GLY A 104 -1.01 -12.38 -0.08
N PHE A 105 -0.43 -11.19 0.14
CA PHE A 105 -1.08 -9.94 -0.22
C PHE A 105 -1.33 -9.83 -1.73
N GLY A 106 -0.30 -10.05 -2.54
CA GLY A 106 -0.42 -9.98 -4.00
C GLY A 106 -1.28 -11.12 -4.57
N GLU A 107 -1.22 -12.29 -3.96
CA GLU A 107 -2.03 -13.46 -4.33
C GLU A 107 -3.52 -13.22 -4.08
N LEU A 108 -3.88 -12.84 -2.86
CA LEU A 108 -5.27 -12.53 -2.49
C LEU A 108 -5.80 -11.34 -3.27
N PHE A 109 -4.99 -10.29 -3.45
CA PHE A 109 -5.39 -9.14 -4.25
C PHE A 109 -5.74 -9.54 -5.69
N ARG A 110 -4.94 -10.40 -6.33
CA ARG A 110 -5.24 -10.89 -7.68
C ARG A 110 -6.46 -11.81 -7.71
N TYR A 111 -6.64 -12.65 -6.69
CA TYR A 111 -7.83 -13.50 -6.57
C TYR A 111 -9.11 -12.64 -6.47
N LEU A 112 -9.14 -11.67 -5.57
CA LEU A 112 -10.26 -10.74 -5.41
C LEU A 112 -10.47 -9.89 -6.68
N SER A 113 -9.37 -9.40 -7.28
CA SER A 113 -9.44 -8.66 -8.55
C SER A 113 -10.01 -9.52 -9.68
N TYR A 114 -9.69 -10.82 -9.73
CA TYR A 114 -10.24 -11.73 -10.74
C TYR A 114 -11.77 -11.86 -10.62
N GLN A 115 -12.30 -11.81 -9.40
CA GLN A 115 -13.75 -11.81 -9.19
C GLN A 115 -14.44 -10.53 -9.71
N ASP A 116 -13.74 -9.39 -9.69
CA ASP A 116 -14.27 -8.09 -10.15
C ASP A 116 -14.02 -7.83 -11.65
N ILE A 117 -12.77 -7.98 -12.11
CA ILE A 117 -12.34 -7.61 -13.47
C ILE A 117 -11.96 -8.81 -14.36
N GLY A 118 -12.18 -10.03 -13.90
CA GLY A 118 -11.89 -11.26 -14.65
C GLY A 118 -10.41 -11.43 -14.99
N SER A 119 -10.14 -11.99 -16.17
CA SER A 119 -8.78 -12.31 -16.62
C SER A 119 -7.83 -11.10 -16.69
N ARG A 120 -8.35 -9.86 -16.72
CA ARG A 120 -7.52 -8.64 -16.64
C ARG A 120 -6.66 -8.59 -15.38
N ALA A 121 -7.08 -9.27 -14.30
CA ALA A 121 -6.31 -9.39 -13.06
C ALA A 121 -4.93 -10.03 -13.26
N ILE A 122 -4.66 -10.72 -14.38
CA ILE A 122 -3.33 -11.25 -14.70
C ILE A 122 -2.26 -10.15 -14.80
N ALA A 123 -2.64 -8.94 -15.23
CA ALA A 123 -1.74 -7.80 -15.33
C ALA A 123 -1.61 -7.02 -14.01
N SER A 124 -2.41 -7.36 -13.00
CA SER A 124 -2.40 -6.68 -11.70
C SER A 124 -1.17 -7.07 -10.89
N ARG A 125 -0.29 -6.10 -10.70
CA ARG A 125 0.91 -6.21 -9.87
C ARG A 125 0.70 -5.39 -8.61
N ALA A 126 0.55 -6.10 -7.50
CA ALA A 126 0.51 -5.56 -6.15
C ALA A 126 1.47 -6.39 -5.28
N THR A 127 2.12 -5.76 -4.33
CA THR A 127 3.06 -6.43 -3.41
C THR A 127 2.98 -5.82 -2.02
N ALA A 128 3.37 -6.59 -1.02
CA ALA A 128 3.57 -6.09 0.32
C ALA A 128 4.77 -6.78 0.98
N GLY A 129 5.34 -6.14 1.98
CA GLY A 129 6.41 -6.73 2.77
C GLY A 129 6.88 -5.83 3.90
N VAL A 130 7.96 -6.25 4.52
CA VAL A 130 8.67 -5.51 5.57
C VAL A 130 9.97 -4.97 5.02
N TYR A 131 10.29 -3.73 5.37
CA TYR A 131 11.58 -3.10 5.17
C TYR A 131 11.93 -2.24 6.39
N ARG A 132 13.08 -2.47 7.03
CA ARG A 132 13.56 -1.69 8.19
C ARG A 132 12.50 -1.49 9.28
N ASN A 133 11.82 -2.58 9.63
CA ASN A 133 10.75 -2.58 10.64
C ASN A 133 9.55 -1.68 10.30
N LYS A 134 9.26 -1.49 9.01
CA LYS A 134 8.04 -0.85 8.49
C LYS A 134 7.31 -1.81 7.57
N LEU A 135 5.98 -1.77 7.59
CA LEU A 135 5.18 -2.43 6.56
C LEU A 135 5.09 -1.54 5.33
N ILE A 136 5.21 -2.15 4.15
CA ILE A 136 5.05 -1.48 2.86
C ILE A 136 4.00 -2.21 2.06
N PHE A 137 3.03 -1.47 1.52
CA PHE A 137 2.05 -1.95 0.54
C PHE A 137 2.22 -1.19 -0.78
N SER A 138 2.18 -1.89 -1.90
CA SER A 138 2.21 -1.33 -3.26
C SER A 138 0.96 -1.73 -4.01
N LEU A 139 0.15 -0.75 -4.38
CA LEU A 139 -1.16 -0.92 -5.02
C LEU A 139 -1.14 -0.42 -6.47
N PRO A 140 -1.98 -0.98 -7.35
CA PRO A 140 -2.27 -0.34 -8.63
C PRO A 140 -2.90 1.05 -8.44
N GLY A 141 -2.69 1.94 -9.41
CA GLY A 141 -3.14 3.34 -9.32
C GLY A 141 -4.63 3.58 -9.56
N SER A 142 -5.41 2.56 -9.95
CA SER A 142 -6.83 2.74 -10.20
C SER A 142 -7.62 2.83 -8.89
N SER A 143 -8.61 3.71 -8.83
CA SER A 143 -9.41 3.90 -7.62
C SER A 143 -10.17 2.63 -7.19
N ASN A 144 -10.56 1.76 -8.14
CA ASN A 144 -11.21 0.50 -7.81
C ASN A 144 -10.24 -0.49 -7.16
N ALA A 145 -9.02 -0.62 -7.70
CA ALA A 145 -7.98 -1.45 -7.12
C ALA A 145 -7.61 -0.99 -5.70
N VAL A 146 -7.47 0.32 -5.50
CA VAL A 146 -7.20 0.90 -4.18
C VAL A 146 -8.33 0.60 -3.20
N LYS A 147 -9.60 0.82 -3.58
CA LYS A 147 -10.74 0.51 -2.72
C LYS A 147 -10.75 -0.96 -2.31
N LEU A 148 -10.58 -1.87 -3.28
CA LEU A 148 -10.55 -3.31 -3.03
C LEU A 148 -9.43 -3.71 -2.08
N ALA A 149 -8.20 -3.24 -2.32
CA ALA A 149 -7.07 -3.57 -1.47
C ALA A 149 -7.22 -2.99 -0.05
N MET A 150 -7.73 -1.76 0.07
CA MET A 150 -7.94 -1.11 1.36
C MET A 150 -9.03 -1.84 2.17
N SER A 151 -10.21 -2.09 1.59
CA SER A 151 -11.34 -2.66 2.34
C SER A 151 -11.16 -4.13 2.68
N GLU A 152 -10.64 -4.93 1.74
CA GLU A 152 -10.63 -6.39 1.89
C GLU A 152 -9.34 -6.92 2.53
N LEU A 153 -8.24 -6.17 2.46
CA LEU A 153 -6.91 -6.69 2.82
C LEU A 153 -6.14 -5.80 3.81
N ILE A 154 -6.04 -4.49 3.56
CA ILE A 154 -5.17 -3.63 4.37
C ILE A 154 -5.85 -3.25 5.69
N LEU A 155 -7.00 -2.57 5.65
CA LEU A 155 -7.64 -2.06 6.86
C LEU A 155 -8.03 -3.16 7.86
N PRO A 156 -8.50 -4.35 7.43
CA PRO A 156 -8.80 -5.43 8.37
C PRO A 156 -7.58 -5.95 9.14
N GLU A 157 -6.38 -5.83 8.56
CA GLU A 157 -5.17 -6.50 9.05
C GLU A 157 -4.06 -5.54 9.52
N ILE A 158 -4.17 -4.23 9.21
CA ILE A 158 -3.07 -3.28 9.40
C ILE A 158 -2.63 -3.18 10.87
N THR A 159 -3.58 -3.23 11.82
CA THR A 159 -3.29 -3.20 13.25
C THR A 159 -2.56 -4.47 13.69
N HIS A 160 -3.13 -5.63 13.39
CA HIS A 160 -2.52 -6.94 13.67
C HIS A 160 -1.08 -7.04 13.14
N LEU A 161 -0.88 -6.70 11.87
CA LEU A 161 0.44 -6.78 11.22
C LEU A 161 1.46 -5.82 11.86
N VAL A 162 1.04 -4.61 12.25
CA VAL A 162 1.93 -3.65 12.94
C VAL A 162 2.30 -4.15 14.33
N GLN A 163 1.36 -4.73 15.07
CA GLN A 163 1.63 -5.30 16.39
C GLN A 163 2.61 -6.49 16.28
N GLN A 164 2.40 -7.39 15.32
CA GLN A 164 3.29 -8.53 15.08
C GLN A 164 4.71 -8.11 14.67
N LEU A 165 4.87 -6.96 14.02
CA LEU A 165 6.18 -6.43 13.67
C LEU A 165 6.92 -5.79 14.86
N LYS A 166 6.18 -5.39 15.91
CA LYS A 166 6.72 -4.75 17.12
C LYS A 166 6.97 -5.73 18.27
N SER A 167 6.48 -6.97 18.17
CA SER A 167 6.71 -8.06 19.13
C SER A 167 8.08 -8.70 18.95
#